data_AF-A0A409X3A6-F1
#
_entry.id   AF-A0A409X3A6-F1
#
_cell.length_a   1.000
_cell.length_b   1.000
_cell.length_c   1.000
_cell.angle_alpha   90.00
_cell.angle_beta   90.00
_cell.angle_gamma   90.00
#
_symmetry.space_group_name_H-M   'P 1'
#
loop_
_entity.id
_entity.type
_entity.pdbx_description
1 polymer ?
#
loop_
_entity_poly.entity_id
_entity_poly.type
_entity_poly.pdbx_seq_one_letter_code
_entity_poly.pdbx_strand_id
1 'polypeptide(L)'
;MTNLGCFFDEFIGTALLLFGVLSLLDRRNQLTPGFVCVGIFIVFVGIAACFGMQTGFALNPARDLGPRILTSMVGYGTQVFTSRQISSQYWLWSPVIASFAGAQLGTMFSFMVEYAGEFFGTMMLVMFGTAANCQYNLSAVDSIARTPAGTWASVSLGWGAGITLGVLLSGGHINPAVTLAMAVWRGFPWRKVPGYFLCQLLGAICGAAIVYGNYKTAISIKEGGNHIRTLATAGYFGTVPLDYMTNVGCFFDEFIGTALLLFGILSLLDRRNELTPGLVCVGIFIIFVGIAACFGMQTGFAVNPARDLGPRMLTAMVGYGRQVFTLRHATPVLTVLHSQYWLWSPVVGSFTGAQVGTMLYDIFLYSGDQSIVRYL
;
A
#
# COMPACT_ATOMS: atom_id res chain seq x y z
N MET A 1 -4.51 -45.67 5.09
CA MET A 1 -4.28 -44.23 4.87
C MET A 1 -4.93 -43.84 3.54
N THR A 2 -5.50 -42.64 3.43
CA THR A 2 -6.20 -42.21 2.20
C THR A 2 -5.31 -41.27 1.40
N ASN A 3 -5.45 -41.27 0.07
CA ASN A 3 -4.83 -40.27 -0.82
C ASN A 3 -5.09 -38.83 -0.34
N LEU A 4 -6.28 -38.61 0.23
CA LEU A 4 -6.74 -37.30 0.68
C LEU A 4 -5.96 -36.79 1.90
N GLY A 5 -5.70 -37.63 2.90
CA GLY A 5 -4.92 -37.25 4.08
C GLY A 5 -3.48 -36.84 3.70
N CYS A 6 -2.84 -37.66 2.87
CA CYS A 6 -1.49 -37.38 2.38
C CYS A 6 -1.42 -36.12 1.50
N PHE A 7 -2.46 -35.85 0.71
CA PHE A 7 -2.56 -34.59 -0.03
C PHE A 7 -2.64 -33.39 0.92
N PHE A 8 -3.53 -33.44 1.92
CA PHE A 8 -3.72 -32.32 2.84
C PHE A 8 -2.46 -32.02 3.66
N ASP A 9 -1.75 -33.03 4.13
CA ASP A 9 -0.50 -32.85 4.88
C ASP A 9 0.57 -32.13 4.05
N GLU A 10 0.77 -32.55 2.80
CA GLU A 10 1.72 -31.88 1.89
C GLU A 10 1.24 -30.49 1.47
N PHE A 11 -0.05 -30.32 1.21
CA PHE A 11 -0.65 -29.03 0.86
C PHE A 11 -0.50 -28.00 1.98
N ILE A 12 -0.93 -28.35 3.21
CA ILE A 12 -0.88 -27.48 4.37
C ILE A 12 0.56 -27.24 4.80
N GLY A 13 1.38 -28.29 4.86
CA GLY A 13 2.80 -28.18 5.21
C GLY A 13 3.53 -27.24 4.25
N THR A 14 3.29 -27.36 2.94
CA THR A 14 3.95 -26.49 1.94
C THR A 14 3.42 -25.05 2.02
N ALA A 15 2.13 -24.86 2.28
CA ALA A 15 1.55 -23.52 2.47
C ALA A 15 2.15 -22.81 3.69
N LEU A 16 2.28 -23.50 4.83
CA LEU A 16 2.89 -22.97 6.04
C LEU A 16 4.39 -22.68 5.84
N LEU A 17 5.11 -23.55 5.13
CA LEU A 17 6.52 -23.33 4.82
C LEU A 17 6.70 -22.05 3.99
N LEU A 18 5.96 -21.93 2.88
CA LEU A 18 6.09 -20.76 2.00
C LEU A 18 5.65 -19.48 2.70
N PHE A 19 4.54 -19.51 3.44
CA PHE A 19 4.10 -18.37 4.23
C PHE A 19 5.15 -17.97 5.28
N GLY A 20 5.70 -18.94 6.02
CA GLY A 20 6.72 -18.71 7.04
C GLY A 20 8.02 -18.14 6.46
N VAL A 21 8.52 -18.73 5.36
CA VAL A 21 9.71 -18.24 4.66
C VAL A 21 9.51 -16.81 4.15
N LEU A 22 8.39 -16.54 3.48
CA LEU A 22 8.09 -15.20 2.97
C LEU A 22 7.91 -14.18 4.11
N SER A 23 7.32 -14.60 5.22
CA SER A 23 7.19 -13.76 6.42
C SER A 23 8.56 -13.45 7.03
N LEU A 24 9.45 -14.43 7.15
CA LEU A 24 10.80 -14.21 7.68
C LEU A 24 11.67 -13.33 6.76
N LEU A 25 11.47 -13.47 5.45
CA LEU A 25 12.13 -12.63 4.43
C LEU A 25 11.48 -11.26 4.27
N ASP A 26 10.35 -11.00 4.92
CA ASP A 26 9.69 -9.72 4.88
C ASP A 26 10.60 -8.65 5.48
N ARG A 27 10.88 -7.60 4.69
CA ARG A 27 11.76 -6.50 5.09
C ARG A 27 11.27 -5.79 6.36
N ARG A 28 9.97 -5.86 6.67
CA ARG A 28 9.38 -5.30 7.88
C ARG A 28 9.93 -5.92 9.16
N ASN A 29 10.35 -7.19 9.12
CA ASN A 29 10.84 -7.90 10.29
C ASN A 29 12.31 -7.62 10.62
N GLN A 30 13.06 -6.98 9.72
CA GLN A 30 14.45 -6.52 9.94
C GLN A 30 15.39 -7.61 10.48
N LEU A 31 15.11 -8.87 10.18
CA LEU A 31 15.91 -9.99 10.67
C LEU A 31 17.26 -10.02 9.96
N THR A 32 18.33 -10.23 10.72
CA THR A 32 19.64 -10.50 10.10
C THR A 32 19.59 -11.83 9.35
N PRO A 33 20.43 -12.03 8.32
CA PRO A 33 20.44 -13.28 7.55
C PRO A 33 20.58 -14.53 8.44
N GLY A 34 21.35 -14.44 9.52
CA GLY A 34 21.46 -15.54 10.50
C GLY A 34 20.14 -15.88 11.18
N PHE A 35 19.38 -14.87 11.64
CA PHE A 35 18.07 -15.08 12.24
C PHE A 35 17.03 -15.57 11.23
N VAL A 36 17.11 -15.13 9.97
CA VAL A 36 16.27 -15.68 8.90
C VAL A 36 16.53 -17.17 8.72
N CYS A 37 17.80 -17.59 8.63
CA CYS A 37 18.15 -19.01 8.51
C CYS A 37 17.65 -19.84 9.70
N VAL A 38 17.83 -19.34 10.92
CA VAL A 38 17.31 -19.99 12.14
C VAL A 38 15.78 -20.06 12.12
N GLY A 39 15.10 -18.99 11.73
CA GLY A 39 13.65 -18.96 11.61
C GLY A 39 13.14 -19.98 10.59
N ILE A 40 13.76 -20.07 9.41
CA ILE A 40 13.40 -21.04 8.38
C ILE A 40 13.60 -22.46 8.91
N PHE A 41 14.70 -22.71 9.62
CA PHE A 41 14.97 -23.99 10.28
C PHE A 41 13.88 -24.33 11.30
N ILE A 42 13.48 -23.39 12.16
CA ILE A 42 12.42 -23.61 13.16
C ILE A 42 11.08 -23.91 12.48
N VAL A 43 10.69 -23.14 11.46
CA VAL A 43 9.47 -23.37 10.67
C VAL A 43 9.49 -24.77 10.04
N PHE A 44 10.62 -25.15 9.43
CA PHE A 44 10.78 -26.47 8.83
C PHE A 44 10.70 -27.61 9.85
N VAL A 45 11.37 -27.49 11.01
CA VAL A 45 11.31 -28.49 12.09
C VAL A 45 9.90 -28.62 12.66
N GLY A 46 9.20 -27.49 12.86
CA GLY A 46 7.81 -27.49 13.32
C GLY A 46 6.88 -28.23 12.35
N ILE A 47 7.01 -27.97 11.04
CA ILE A 47 6.24 -28.67 10.01
C ILE A 47 6.59 -30.16 9.99
N ALA A 48 7.87 -30.53 10.07
CA ALA A 48 8.29 -31.93 10.12
C ALA A 48 7.73 -32.66 11.35
N ALA A 49 7.67 -32.01 12.51
CA ALA A 49 7.11 -32.59 13.72
C ALA A 49 5.58 -32.78 13.64
N CYS A 50 4.86 -31.85 13.01
CA CYS A 50 3.40 -31.88 12.92
C CYS A 50 2.87 -32.73 11.75
N PHE A 51 3.55 -32.71 10.60
CA PHE A 51 3.05 -33.28 9.33
C PHE A 51 3.97 -34.37 8.75
N GLY A 52 5.09 -34.68 9.42
CA GLY A 52 6.12 -35.53 8.82
C GLY A 52 5.86 -37.03 8.83
N MET A 53 5.02 -37.53 9.74
CA MET A 53 4.77 -38.97 9.87
C MET A 53 3.96 -39.58 8.72
N GLN A 54 3.10 -38.80 8.05
CA GLN A 54 2.16 -39.38 7.08
C GLN A 54 2.77 -39.58 5.69
N THR A 55 3.60 -38.65 5.25
CA THR A 55 4.13 -38.60 3.87
C THR A 55 5.65 -38.46 3.80
N GLY A 56 6.32 -38.29 4.94
CA GLY A 56 7.73 -37.93 4.97
C GLY A 56 7.99 -36.46 4.62
N PHE A 57 6.96 -35.60 4.70
CA PHE A 57 7.01 -34.13 4.56
C PHE A 57 7.75 -33.65 3.30
N ALA A 58 7.41 -34.20 2.13
CA ALA A 58 8.09 -33.92 0.87
C ALA A 58 8.29 -32.41 0.65
N LEU A 59 7.25 -31.59 0.86
CA LEU A 59 7.18 -30.11 0.86
C LEU A 59 7.63 -29.42 -0.44
N ASN A 60 8.52 -30.05 -1.18
CA ASN A 60 9.08 -29.65 -2.45
C ASN A 60 9.24 -30.92 -3.30
N PRO A 61 8.69 -30.97 -4.51
CA PRO A 61 8.82 -32.12 -5.41
C PRO A 61 10.26 -32.55 -5.64
N ALA A 62 11.23 -31.63 -5.63
CA ALA A 62 12.65 -31.94 -5.85
C ALA A 62 13.27 -32.77 -4.71
N ARG A 63 12.79 -32.60 -3.46
CA ARG A 63 13.27 -33.36 -2.30
C ARG A 63 12.90 -34.84 -2.41
N ASP A 64 11.79 -35.13 -3.06
CA ASP A 64 11.20 -36.47 -3.13
C ASP A 64 11.46 -37.16 -4.48
N LEU A 65 11.37 -36.43 -5.60
CA LEU A 65 11.56 -36.98 -6.95
C LEU A 65 12.98 -37.51 -7.19
N GLY A 66 14.02 -36.74 -6.80
CA GLY A 66 15.42 -37.12 -7.03
C GLY A 66 15.79 -38.47 -6.41
N PRO A 67 15.57 -38.66 -5.09
CA PRO A 67 15.79 -39.95 -4.43
C PRO A 67 14.97 -41.10 -5.04
N ARG A 68 13.74 -40.84 -5.52
CA ARG A 68 12.92 -41.87 -6.17
C ARG A 68 13.43 -42.28 -7.55
N ILE A 69 13.89 -41.34 -8.37
CA ILE A 69 14.54 -41.68 -9.65
C ILE A 69 15.75 -42.58 -9.38
N LEU A 70 16.65 -42.16 -8.48
CA LEU A 70 17.85 -42.94 -8.16
C LEU A 70 17.51 -44.34 -7.67
N THR A 71 16.60 -44.46 -6.69
CA THR A 71 16.21 -45.78 -6.15
C THR A 71 15.52 -46.66 -7.18
N SER A 72 14.76 -46.09 -8.11
CA SER A 72 14.18 -46.85 -9.23
C SER A 72 15.26 -47.47 -10.13
N MET A 73 16.36 -46.73 -10.38
CA MET A 73 17.47 -47.16 -11.23
C MET A 73 18.38 -48.19 -10.56
N VAL A 74 18.51 -48.14 -9.23
CA VAL A 74 19.39 -49.03 -8.44
C VAL A 74 18.77 -50.42 -8.20
N GLY A 75 17.53 -50.65 -8.66
CA GLY A 75 16.92 -52.00 -8.69
C GLY A 75 15.59 -52.11 -7.96
N TYR A 76 15.07 -51.04 -7.36
CA TYR A 76 13.74 -51.05 -6.74
C TYR A 76 12.60 -50.88 -7.78
N GLY A 77 12.94 -50.55 -9.03
CA GLY A 77 12.00 -50.43 -10.14
C GLY A 77 10.97 -49.30 -9.96
N THR A 78 9.91 -49.30 -10.76
CA THR A 78 8.86 -48.27 -10.72
C THR A 78 8.01 -48.31 -9.45
N GLN A 79 8.17 -49.33 -8.61
CA GLN A 79 7.38 -49.47 -7.39
C GLN A 79 7.63 -48.34 -6.39
N VAL A 80 8.76 -47.63 -6.48
CA VAL A 80 9.05 -46.45 -5.66
C VAL A 80 8.11 -45.27 -5.93
N PHE A 81 7.39 -45.25 -7.04
CA PHE A 81 6.38 -44.24 -7.36
C PHE A 81 4.96 -44.69 -6.99
N THR A 82 4.81 -45.91 -6.49
CA THR A 82 3.52 -46.51 -6.11
C THR A 82 3.53 -46.89 -4.64
N SER A 83 2.40 -46.76 -3.95
CA SER A 83 2.26 -47.26 -2.58
C SER A 83 1.50 -48.59 -2.59
N ARG A 84 1.91 -49.55 -1.75
CA ARG A 84 1.17 -50.83 -1.60
C ARG A 84 -0.19 -50.67 -0.89
N GLN A 85 -0.41 -49.55 -0.20
CA GLN A 85 -1.64 -49.28 0.58
C GLN A 85 -2.47 -48.11 0.03
N ILE A 86 -1.96 -47.38 -0.95
CA ILE A 86 -2.54 -46.14 -1.49
C ILE A 86 -2.36 -46.15 -3.01
N SER A 87 -3.33 -45.65 -3.78
CA SER A 87 -3.42 -45.81 -5.25
C SER A 87 -2.09 -45.60 -6.00
N SER A 88 -1.98 -46.20 -7.19
CA SER A 88 -0.82 -46.08 -8.10
C SER A 88 -0.43 -44.64 -8.48
N GLN A 89 -1.27 -43.64 -8.21
CA GLN A 89 -1.03 -42.22 -8.51
C GLN A 89 -0.62 -41.38 -7.28
N TYR A 90 -0.45 -41.99 -6.11
CA TYR A 90 -0.14 -41.31 -4.85
C TYR A 90 0.99 -40.27 -4.98
N TRP A 91 2.09 -40.67 -5.63
CA TRP A 91 3.29 -39.86 -5.75
C TRP A 91 3.07 -38.57 -6.55
N LEU A 92 2.23 -38.62 -7.59
CA LEU A 92 1.92 -37.43 -8.39
C LEU A 92 0.98 -36.50 -7.62
N TRP A 93 -0.02 -37.05 -6.93
CA TRP A 93 -1.03 -36.26 -6.24
C TRP A 93 -0.50 -35.56 -4.99
N SER A 94 0.26 -36.26 -4.15
CA SER A 94 0.68 -35.74 -2.84
C SER A 94 2.01 -34.97 -2.92
N PRO A 95 3.18 -35.58 -3.17
CA PRO A 95 4.47 -34.84 -3.26
C PRO A 95 4.56 -33.77 -4.34
N VAL A 96 3.80 -33.89 -5.44
CA VAL A 96 3.92 -32.98 -6.59
C VAL A 96 2.79 -31.95 -6.60
N ILE A 97 1.55 -32.39 -6.86
CA ILE A 97 0.41 -31.47 -7.03
C ILE A 97 0.10 -30.73 -5.71
N ALA A 98 0.08 -31.43 -4.57
CA ALA A 98 -0.25 -30.80 -3.30
C ALA A 98 0.80 -29.75 -2.89
N SER A 99 2.09 -30.01 -3.09
CA SER A 99 3.14 -29.04 -2.81
C SER A 99 3.05 -27.80 -3.70
N PHE A 100 2.78 -27.94 -5.01
CA PHE A 100 2.55 -26.77 -5.87
C PHE A 100 1.32 -25.97 -5.46
N ALA A 101 0.20 -26.64 -5.16
CA ALA A 101 -1.01 -25.98 -4.70
C ALA A 101 -0.82 -25.30 -3.34
N GLY A 102 -0.10 -25.95 -2.42
CA GLY A 102 0.23 -25.42 -1.10
C GLY A 102 1.13 -24.19 -1.20
N ALA A 103 2.16 -24.23 -2.05
CA ALA A 103 3.01 -23.08 -2.31
C ALA A 103 2.23 -21.88 -2.85
N GLN A 104 1.28 -22.11 -3.76
CA GLN A 104 0.36 -21.07 -4.22
C GLN A 104 -0.46 -20.49 -3.06
N LEU A 105 -1.05 -21.32 -2.21
CA LEU A 105 -1.82 -20.85 -1.05
C LEU A 105 -0.96 -20.03 -0.08
N GLY A 106 0.24 -20.50 0.29
CA GLY A 106 1.14 -19.80 1.21
C GLY A 106 1.59 -18.45 0.66
N THR A 107 1.89 -18.38 -0.64
CA THR A 107 2.23 -17.12 -1.32
C THR A 107 1.03 -16.17 -1.39
N MET A 108 -0.17 -16.68 -1.65
CA MET A 108 -1.41 -15.89 -1.63
C MET A 108 -1.64 -15.24 -0.26
N PHE A 109 -1.50 -15.98 0.84
CA PHE A 109 -1.65 -15.42 2.18
C PHE A 109 -0.64 -14.31 2.48
N SER A 110 0.62 -14.49 2.08
CA SER A 110 1.64 -13.43 2.21
C SER A 110 1.24 -12.16 1.45
N PHE A 111 0.74 -12.29 0.21
CA PHE A 111 0.24 -11.15 -0.55
C PHE A 111 -0.99 -10.50 0.08
N MET A 112 -1.91 -11.27 0.65
CA MET A 112 -3.08 -10.72 1.34
C MET A 112 -2.68 -9.81 2.51
N VAL A 113 -1.60 -10.13 3.23
CA VAL A 113 -1.07 -9.28 4.31
C VAL A 113 -0.52 -7.96 3.77
N GLU A 114 0.20 -7.99 2.64
CA GLU A 114 0.69 -6.76 1.99
C GLU A 114 -0.47 -5.87 1.53
N TYR A 115 -1.45 -6.44 0.81
CA TYR A 115 -2.63 -5.72 0.33
C TYR A 115 -3.51 -5.19 1.48
N ALA A 116 -3.70 -5.97 2.54
CA ALA A 116 -4.39 -5.52 3.75
C ALA A 116 -3.61 -4.38 4.42
N GLY A 117 -2.29 -4.47 4.47
CA GLY A 117 -1.41 -3.41 4.93
C GLY A 117 -1.64 -2.11 4.17
N GLU A 118 -1.65 -2.14 2.83
CA GLU A 118 -1.94 -0.98 1.99
C GLU A 118 -3.34 -0.40 2.21
N PHE A 119 -4.35 -1.26 2.40
CA PHE A 119 -5.71 -0.86 2.72
C PHE A 119 -5.77 -0.13 4.07
N PHE A 120 -5.33 -0.77 5.15
CA PHE A 120 -5.39 -0.20 6.50
C PHE A 120 -4.43 0.99 6.66
N GLY A 121 -3.28 0.95 5.99
CA GLY A 121 -2.31 2.03 6.02
C GLY A 121 -2.83 3.29 5.33
N THR A 122 -3.44 3.15 4.15
CA THR A 122 -4.07 4.29 3.47
C THR A 122 -5.32 4.78 4.21
N MET A 123 -6.06 3.86 4.83
CA MET A 123 -7.18 4.21 5.72
C MET A 123 -6.72 5.08 6.88
N MET A 124 -5.63 4.74 7.58
CA MET A 124 -5.07 5.56 8.66
C MET A 124 -4.60 6.93 8.17
N LEU A 125 -3.89 6.97 7.04
CA LEU A 125 -3.46 8.22 6.41
C LEU A 125 -4.65 9.17 6.20
N VAL A 126 -5.72 8.68 5.57
CA VAL A 126 -6.90 9.49 5.26
C VAL A 126 -7.71 9.81 6.51
N MET A 127 -7.84 8.88 7.47
CA MET A 127 -8.56 9.12 8.72
C MET A 127 -7.96 10.29 9.50
N PHE A 128 -6.66 10.24 9.79
CA PHE A 128 -6.00 11.29 10.55
C PHE A 128 -6.03 12.62 9.81
N GLY A 129 -5.72 12.59 8.52
CA GLY A 129 -5.68 13.78 7.69
C GLY A 129 -7.04 14.48 7.55
N THR A 130 -8.08 13.75 7.12
CA THR A 130 -9.42 14.33 6.93
C THR A 130 -10.07 14.69 8.27
N ALA A 131 -9.77 13.97 9.37
CA ALA A 131 -10.22 14.36 10.70
C ALA A 131 -9.57 15.68 11.14
N ALA A 132 -8.27 15.86 10.90
CA ALA A 132 -7.59 17.13 11.19
C ALA A 132 -8.18 18.30 10.38
N ASN A 133 -8.49 18.08 9.10
CA ASN A 133 -9.19 19.06 8.26
C ASN A 133 -10.57 19.41 8.83
N CYS A 134 -11.38 18.40 9.15
CA CYS A 134 -12.71 18.58 9.73
C CYS A 134 -12.64 19.32 11.06
N GLN A 135 -11.72 18.93 11.96
CA GLN A 135 -11.56 19.57 13.26
C GLN A 135 -11.19 21.05 13.11
N TYR A 136 -10.17 21.35 12.30
CA TYR A 136 -9.72 22.73 12.07
C TYR A 136 -10.86 23.61 11.52
N ASN A 137 -11.55 23.15 10.47
CA ASN A 137 -12.56 23.98 9.80
C ASN A 137 -13.90 24.05 10.55
N LEU A 138 -14.37 22.94 11.13
CA LEU A 138 -15.68 22.90 11.79
C LEU A 138 -15.63 23.55 13.18
N SER A 139 -14.50 23.48 13.88
CA SER A 139 -14.37 24.12 15.20
C SER A 139 -14.28 25.64 15.12
N ALA A 140 -13.96 26.20 13.94
CA ALA A 140 -13.99 27.65 13.69
C ALA A 140 -15.41 28.23 13.56
N VAL A 141 -16.45 27.40 13.74
CA VAL A 141 -17.85 27.79 13.62
C VAL A 141 -18.45 27.83 15.03
N ASP A 142 -18.86 29.03 15.47
CA ASP A 142 -19.33 29.27 16.84
C ASP A 142 -20.50 28.35 17.27
N SER A 143 -21.37 27.97 16.33
CA SER A 143 -22.49 27.06 16.59
C SER A 143 -22.09 25.60 16.75
N ILE A 144 -20.83 25.24 16.47
CA ILE A 144 -20.27 23.88 16.55
C ILE A 144 -19.32 23.75 17.74
N ALA A 145 -18.43 24.73 17.93
CA ALA A 145 -17.49 24.76 19.05
C ALA A 145 -17.35 26.18 19.63
N ARG A 146 -17.22 26.27 20.95
CA ARG A 146 -17.03 27.55 21.65
C ARG A 146 -15.64 28.15 21.46
N THR A 147 -14.66 27.30 21.17
CA THR A 147 -13.27 27.68 20.96
C THR A 147 -12.75 26.92 19.74
N PRO A 148 -12.10 27.61 18.78
CA PRO A 148 -11.45 26.93 17.66
C PRO A 148 -10.44 25.89 18.15
N ALA A 149 -10.45 24.73 17.50
CA ALA A 149 -9.58 23.60 17.78
C ALA A 149 -8.72 23.31 16.55
N GLY A 150 -7.48 23.80 16.58
CA GLY A 150 -6.46 23.55 15.56
C GLY A 150 -6.13 24.74 14.67
N THR A 151 -5.11 24.56 13.86
CA THR A 151 -4.57 25.51 12.87
C THR A 151 -4.07 24.73 11.64
N TRP A 152 -3.55 25.44 10.63
CA TRP A 152 -2.84 24.78 9.53
C TRP A 152 -1.69 23.88 10.01
N ALA A 153 -1.03 24.24 11.12
CA ALA A 153 0.01 23.41 11.71
C ALA A 153 -0.57 22.09 12.25
N SER A 154 -1.74 22.11 12.91
CA SER A 154 -2.37 20.86 13.35
C SER A 154 -2.85 19.99 12.19
N VAL A 155 -3.29 20.60 11.09
CA VAL A 155 -3.59 19.88 9.84
C VAL A 155 -2.33 19.18 9.34
N SER A 156 -1.23 19.91 9.21
CA SER A 156 0.06 19.38 8.74
C SER A 156 0.54 18.23 9.64
N LEU A 157 0.49 18.41 10.96
CA LEU A 157 0.87 17.37 11.94
C LEU A 157 -0.04 16.15 11.90
N GLY A 158 -1.36 16.33 11.73
CA GLY A 158 -2.31 15.23 11.62
C GLY A 158 -2.07 14.37 10.38
N TRP A 159 -1.87 15.02 9.23
CA TRP A 159 -1.47 14.38 7.99
C TRP A 159 -0.13 13.66 8.12
N GLY A 160 0.86 14.27 8.78
CA GLY A 160 2.13 13.65 9.15
C GLY A 160 1.97 12.40 10.02
N ALA A 161 1.16 12.47 11.06
CA ALA A 161 0.91 11.32 11.95
C ALA A 161 0.23 10.17 11.19
N GLY A 162 -0.74 10.49 10.33
CA GLY A 162 -1.43 9.53 9.48
C GLY A 162 -0.49 8.79 8.53
N ILE A 163 0.43 9.49 7.86
CA ILE A 163 1.39 8.84 6.96
C ILE A 163 2.34 7.92 7.74
N THR A 164 2.83 8.36 8.91
CA THR A 164 3.73 7.55 9.75
C THR A 164 3.06 6.24 10.19
N LEU A 165 1.85 6.31 10.72
CA LEU A 165 1.09 5.12 11.10
C LEU A 165 0.78 4.24 9.89
N GLY A 166 0.41 4.86 8.76
CA GLY A 166 0.13 4.14 7.53
C GLY A 166 1.34 3.35 7.01
N VAL A 167 2.53 3.94 7.07
CA VAL A 167 3.80 3.29 6.69
C VAL A 167 4.10 2.10 7.60
N LEU A 168 3.93 2.27 8.92
CA LEU A 168 4.16 1.20 9.90
C LEU A 168 3.25 -0.02 9.67
N LEU A 169 2.02 0.19 9.19
CA LEU A 169 1.05 -0.89 8.93
C LEU A 169 1.26 -1.60 7.58
N SER A 170 1.69 -0.87 6.56
CA SER A 170 1.67 -1.34 5.17
C SER A 170 3.01 -1.81 4.61
N GLY A 171 4.12 -1.37 5.21
CA GLY A 171 5.44 -1.45 4.57
C GLY A 171 5.76 -0.27 3.65
N GLY A 172 4.83 0.68 3.48
CA GLY A 172 5.18 2.07 3.23
C GLY A 172 4.77 2.69 1.90
N HIS A 173 4.06 2.01 0.99
CA HIS A 173 3.64 2.67 -0.24
C HIS A 173 2.48 3.63 0.03
N ILE A 174 1.30 3.12 0.42
CA ILE A 174 0.06 3.84 0.78
C ILE A 174 -0.33 4.99 -0.18
N ASN A 175 0.22 4.94 -1.40
CA ASN A 175 0.22 6.00 -2.37
C ASN A 175 0.46 5.39 -3.76
N PRO A 176 -0.48 5.55 -4.70
CA PRO A 176 -0.32 5.07 -6.06
C PRO A 176 0.92 5.65 -6.76
N ALA A 177 1.25 6.92 -6.52
CA ALA A 177 2.40 7.58 -7.12
C ALA A 177 3.73 6.97 -6.62
N VAL A 178 3.83 6.67 -5.32
CA VAL A 178 4.98 5.94 -4.74
C VAL A 178 5.04 4.53 -5.32
N THR A 179 3.92 3.80 -5.34
CA THR A 179 3.87 2.43 -5.87
C THR A 179 4.35 2.37 -7.32
N LEU A 180 3.90 3.31 -8.16
CA LEU A 180 4.32 3.37 -9.55
C LEU A 180 5.81 3.73 -9.68
N ALA A 181 6.30 4.72 -8.92
CA ALA A 181 7.72 5.06 -8.91
C ALA A 181 8.59 3.88 -8.45
N MET A 182 8.20 3.13 -7.43
CA MET A 182 8.94 1.94 -7.00
C MET A 182 8.90 0.83 -8.07
N ALA A 183 7.80 0.70 -8.83
CA ALA A 183 7.68 -0.27 -9.93
C ALA A 183 8.58 0.10 -11.11
N VAL A 184 8.64 1.39 -11.45
CA VAL A 184 9.49 1.90 -12.51
C VAL A 184 10.96 1.81 -12.09
N TRP A 185 11.35 2.37 -10.93
CA TRP A 185 12.76 2.67 -10.62
C TRP A 185 13.43 1.76 -9.59
N ARG A 186 12.67 0.91 -8.87
CA ARG A 186 13.20 0.07 -7.78
C ARG A 186 12.83 -1.41 -7.90
N GLY A 187 12.31 -1.81 -9.06
CA GLY A 187 12.00 -3.21 -9.36
C GLY A 187 10.80 -3.77 -8.60
N PHE A 188 9.90 -2.92 -8.10
CA PHE A 188 8.67 -3.41 -7.48
C PHE A 188 7.81 -4.17 -8.52
N PRO A 189 7.26 -5.36 -8.21
CA PRO A 189 6.63 -6.20 -9.23
C PRO A 189 5.39 -5.54 -9.86
N TRP A 190 5.44 -5.27 -11.16
CA TRP A 190 4.33 -4.65 -11.92
C TRP A 190 2.98 -5.35 -11.76
N ARG A 191 2.99 -6.69 -11.67
CA ARG A 191 1.78 -7.51 -11.40
C ARG A 191 1.07 -7.20 -10.07
N LYS A 192 1.76 -6.60 -9.09
CA LYS A 192 1.17 -6.18 -7.81
C LYS A 192 0.57 -4.77 -7.87
N VAL A 193 0.99 -3.92 -8.82
CA VAL A 193 0.61 -2.50 -8.89
C VAL A 193 -0.91 -2.29 -8.92
N PRO A 194 -1.70 -3.00 -9.76
CA PRO A 194 -3.16 -2.80 -9.79
C PRO A 194 -3.84 -3.15 -8.45
N GLY A 195 -3.36 -4.19 -7.76
CA GLY A 195 -3.86 -4.58 -6.45
C GLY A 195 -3.54 -3.54 -5.38
N TYR A 196 -2.32 -3.00 -5.39
CA TYR A 196 -1.92 -1.90 -4.50
C TYR A 196 -2.81 -0.67 -4.71
N PHE A 197 -3.03 -0.25 -5.97
CA PHE A 197 -3.88 0.90 -6.28
C PHE A 197 -5.31 0.69 -5.77
N LEU A 198 -5.87 -0.49 -5.98
CA LEU A 198 -7.23 -0.82 -5.52
C LEU A 198 -7.32 -0.79 -4.00
N CYS A 199 -6.39 -1.44 -3.29
CA CYS A 199 -6.39 -1.47 -1.83
C CYS A 199 -6.20 -0.08 -1.22
N GLN A 200 -5.29 0.73 -1.77
CA GLN A 200 -5.08 2.13 -1.35
C GLN A 200 -6.35 2.96 -1.56
N LEU A 201 -7.00 2.85 -2.73
CA LEU A 201 -8.22 3.57 -3.03
C LEU A 201 -9.37 3.17 -2.10
N LEU A 202 -9.59 1.87 -1.88
CA LEU A 202 -10.61 1.37 -0.97
C LEU A 202 -10.33 1.79 0.49
N GLY A 203 -9.07 1.72 0.92
CA GLY A 203 -8.64 2.20 2.23
C GLY A 203 -8.94 3.68 2.42
N ALA A 204 -8.63 4.51 1.42
CA ALA A 204 -8.93 5.93 1.42
C ALA A 204 -10.45 6.23 1.49
N ILE A 205 -11.28 5.49 0.74
CA ILE A 205 -12.75 5.61 0.79
C ILE A 205 -13.26 5.28 2.21
N CYS A 206 -12.82 4.14 2.77
CA CYS A 206 -13.23 3.71 4.10
C CYS A 206 -12.78 4.68 5.19
N GLY A 207 -11.54 5.19 5.10
CA GLY A 207 -11.00 6.14 6.05
C GLY A 207 -11.80 7.44 6.09
N ALA A 208 -12.09 7.99 4.91
CA ALA A 208 -12.95 9.17 4.81
C ALA A 208 -14.38 8.88 5.28
N ALA A 209 -14.91 7.65 5.10
CA ALA A 209 -16.27 7.29 5.50
C ALA A 209 -16.42 7.31 7.03
N ILE A 210 -15.41 6.82 7.73
CA ILE A 210 -15.35 6.85 9.20
C ILE A 210 -15.32 8.30 9.68
N VAL A 211 -14.49 9.16 9.08
CA VAL A 211 -14.42 10.58 9.46
C VAL A 211 -15.73 11.31 9.15
N TYR A 212 -16.34 11.05 7.98
CA TYR A 212 -17.63 11.62 7.64
C TYR A 212 -18.71 11.22 8.66
N GLY A 213 -18.75 9.93 9.05
CA GLY A 213 -19.65 9.46 10.10
C GLY A 213 -19.45 10.21 11.42
N ASN A 214 -18.19 10.38 11.84
CA ASN A 214 -17.83 11.08 13.07
C ASN A 214 -18.23 12.57 13.07
N TYR A 215 -18.02 13.26 11.95
CA TYR A 215 -18.29 14.71 11.83
C TYR A 215 -19.65 15.03 11.19
N LYS A 216 -20.48 14.04 10.86
CA LYS A 216 -21.74 14.23 10.12
C LYS A 216 -22.63 15.31 10.74
N THR A 217 -22.80 15.28 12.06
CA THR A 217 -23.64 16.24 12.79
C THR A 217 -23.08 17.66 12.71
N ALA A 218 -21.77 17.83 12.91
CA ALA A 218 -21.11 19.13 12.79
C ALA A 218 -21.19 19.67 11.35
N ILE A 219 -21.00 18.81 10.35
CA ILE A 219 -21.18 19.16 8.94
C ILE A 219 -22.63 19.60 8.68
N SER A 220 -23.63 18.87 9.18
CA SER A 220 -25.03 19.26 9.04
C SER A 220 -25.35 20.61 9.68
N ILE A 221 -24.75 20.94 10.83
CA ILE A 221 -24.89 22.26 11.45
C ILE A 221 -24.29 23.34 10.55
N LYS A 222 -23.06 23.13 10.06
CA LYS A 222 -22.36 24.09 9.17
C LYS A 222 -23.12 24.33 7.86
N GLU A 223 -23.68 23.29 7.28
CA GLU A 223 -24.40 23.34 6.01
C GLU A 223 -25.88 23.74 6.17
N GLY A 224 -26.38 23.89 7.40
CA GLY A 224 -27.76 24.29 7.69
C GLY A 224 -28.80 23.18 7.53
N GLY A 225 -28.39 21.90 7.47
CA GLY A 225 -29.32 20.78 7.41
C GLY A 225 -28.68 19.41 7.19
N ASN A 226 -29.43 18.36 7.53
CA ASN A 226 -28.99 16.95 7.41
C ASN A 226 -28.84 16.46 5.95
N HIS A 227 -29.50 17.14 5.01
CA HIS A 227 -29.54 16.77 3.59
C HIS A 227 -28.84 17.78 2.68
N ILE A 228 -28.15 18.77 3.25
CA ILE A 228 -27.45 19.82 2.51
C ILE A 228 -25.96 19.50 2.48
N ARG A 229 -25.39 19.31 1.29
CA ARG A 229 -23.97 18.97 1.09
C ARG A 229 -23.41 19.77 -0.07
N THR A 230 -22.60 20.78 0.24
CA THR A 230 -22.02 21.70 -0.75
C THR A 230 -20.50 21.56 -0.87
N LEU A 231 -19.90 22.20 -1.87
CA LEU A 231 -18.44 22.19 -2.03
C LEU A 231 -17.69 22.80 -0.84
N ALA A 232 -18.35 23.60 0.00
CA ALA A 232 -17.75 24.23 1.18
C ALA A 232 -17.20 23.20 2.18
N THR A 233 -17.90 22.09 2.39
CA THR A 233 -17.46 21.00 3.30
C THR A 233 -16.88 19.79 2.55
N ALA A 234 -17.07 19.68 1.23
CA ALA A 234 -16.44 18.64 0.41
C ALA A 234 -14.90 18.75 0.45
N GLY A 235 -14.39 19.98 0.49
CA GLY A 235 -12.95 20.29 0.57
C GLY A 235 -12.28 19.86 1.88
N TYR A 236 -13.03 19.40 2.88
CA TYR A 236 -12.42 18.83 4.09
C TYR A 236 -11.91 17.40 3.85
N PHE A 237 -12.44 16.72 2.83
CA PHE A 237 -12.15 15.33 2.52
C PHE A 237 -11.20 15.18 1.32
N GLY A 238 -11.50 15.88 0.22
CA GLY A 238 -10.64 15.97 -0.96
C GLY A 238 -9.99 17.35 -1.09
N THR A 239 -9.06 17.52 -2.03
CA THR A 239 -8.42 18.81 -2.21
C THR A 239 -9.25 19.75 -3.10
N VAL A 240 -9.16 21.05 -2.85
CA VAL A 240 -9.78 22.08 -3.68
C VAL A 240 -8.76 23.19 -3.87
N PRO A 241 -8.49 23.63 -5.11
CA PRO A 241 -7.53 24.69 -5.34
C PRO A 241 -8.11 26.03 -4.93
N LEU A 242 -7.25 26.98 -4.55
CA LEU A 242 -7.66 28.38 -4.39
C LEU A 242 -8.09 29.00 -5.72
N ASP A 243 -9.03 29.95 -5.67
CA ASP A 243 -9.69 30.51 -6.85
C ASP A 243 -8.72 31.16 -7.86
N TYR A 244 -7.62 31.74 -7.38
CA TYR A 244 -6.62 32.37 -8.24
C TYR A 244 -5.71 31.38 -8.98
N MET A 245 -5.70 30.10 -8.59
CA MET A 245 -4.82 29.11 -9.20
C MET A 245 -5.29 28.79 -10.62
N THR A 246 -4.37 28.74 -11.58
CA THR A 246 -4.66 28.20 -12.92
C THR A 246 -4.49 26.67 -12.92
N ASN A 247 -5.02 25.98 -13.93
CA ASN A 247 -4.83 24.51 -14.02
C ASN A 247 -3.35 24.12 -14.16
N VAL A 248 -2.55 24.95 -14.84
CA VAL A 248 -1.09 24.77 -14.94
C VAL A 248 -0.45 24.97 -13.57
N GLY A 249 -0.85 26.01 -12.85
CA GLY A 249 -0.39 26.24 -11.47
C GLY A 249 -0.74 25.09 -10.54
N CYS A 250 -1.96 24.58 -10.60
CA CYS A 250 -2.39 23.42 -9.80
C CYS A 250 -1.53 22.18 -10.08
N PHE A 251 -1.34 21.86 -11.36
CA PHE A 251 -0.48 20.76 -11.76
C PHE A 251 0.95 20.93 -11.23
N PHE A 252 1.52 22.13 -11.38
CA PHE A 252 2.90 22.40 -11.00
C PHE A 252 3.11 22.33 -9.48
N ASP A 253 2.17 22.84 -8.69
CA ASP A 253 2.18 22.76 -7.23
C ASP A 253 2.20 21.30 -6.75
N GLU A 254 1.29 20.49 -7.30
CA GLU A 254 1.21 19.06 -6.97
C GLU A 254 2.44 18.26 -7.47
N PHE A 255 2.93 18.61 -8.66
CA PHE A 255 4.14 18.02 -9.24
C PHE A 255 5.35 18.27 -8.34
N ILE A 256 5.56 19.50 -7.87
CA ILE A 256 6.66 19.83 -6.95
C ILE A 256 6.50 19.07 -5.64
N GLY A 257 5.33 19.12 -5.02
CA GLY A 257 5.08 18.46 -3.74
C GLY A 257 5.40 16.96 -3.81
N THR A 258 4.98 16.30 -4.88
CA THR A 258 5.19 14.86 -5.04
C THR A 258 6.62 14.51 -5.46
N ALA A 259 7.29 15.39 -6.23
CA ALA A 259 8.71 15.24 -6.54
C ALA A 259 9.57 15.33 -5.27
N LEU A 260 9.29 16.31 -4.40
CA LEU A 260 9.96 16.45 -3.10
C LEU A 260 9.70 15.23 -2.20
N LEU A 261 8.47 14.71 -2.20
CA LEU A 261 8.12 13.51 -1.45
C LEU A 261 8.97 12.31 -1.88
N LEU A 262 9.01 11.99 -3.18
CA LEU A 262 9.76 10.82 -3.66
C LEU A 262 11.27 11.00 -3.57
N PHE A 263 11.77 12.20 -3.85
CA PHE A 263 13.19 12.52 -3.67
C PHE A 263 13.60 12.31 -2.20
N GLY A 264 12.82 12.84 -1.26
CA GLY A 264 13.08 12.70 0.17
C GLY A 264 12.94 11.26 0.67
N ILE A 265 11.89 10.52 0.25
CA ILE A 265 11.72 9.10 0.59
C ILE A 265 12.95 8.28 0.15
N LEU A 266 13.42 8.49 -1.07
CA LEU A 266 14.59 7.76 -1.57
C LEU A 266 15.87 8.14 -0.85
N SER A 267 16.03 9.41 -0.48
CA SER A 267 17.12 9.83 0.40
C SER A 267 17.06 9.10 1.75
N LEU A 268 15.89 8.99 2.38
CA LEU A 268 15.76 8.30 3.66
C LEU A 268 16.00 6.79 3.56
N LEU A 269 15.63 6.18 2.44
CA LEU A 269 15.81 4.75 2.19
C LEU A 269 17.22 4.39 1.68
N ASP A 270 18.06 5.39 1.40
CA ASP A 270 19.42 5.16 0.94
C ASP A 270 20.30 4.64 2.09
N ARG A 271 20.89 3.47 1.87
CA ARG A 271 21.74 2.79 2.87
C ARG A 271 22.95 3.61 3.27
N ARG A 272 23.43 4.54 2.42
CA ARG A 272 24.56 5.43 2.73
C ARG A 272 24.27 6.38 3.89
N ASN A 273 22.99 6.66 4.15
CA ASN A 273 22.59 7.53 5.25
C ASN A 273 22.48 6.76 6.58
N GLU A 274 22.64 5.43 6.57
CA GLU A 274 22.69 4.56 7.75
C GLU A 274 21.53 4.77 8.76
N LEU A 275 20.36 5.18 8.26
CA LEU A 275 19.21 5.46 9.11
C LEU A 275 18.59 4.16 9.63
N THR A 276 18.27 4.14 10.92
CA THR A 276 17.45 3.07 11.49
C THR A 276 16.02 3.17 10.96
N PRO A 277 15.27 2.07 10.85
CA PRO A 277 13.90 2.13 10.31
C PRO A 277 12.93 3.02 11.10
N GLY A 278 13.16 3.18 12.42
CA GLY A 278 12.43 4.15 13.23
C GLY A 278 12.70 5.60 12.78
N LEU A 279 13.96 5.94 12.49
CA LEU A 279 14.33 7.27 11.97
C LEU A 279 13.83 7.51 10.55
N VAL A 280 13.74 6.47 9.71
CA VAL A 280 13.09 6.58 8.39
C VAL A 280 11.63 7.01 8.54
N CYS A 281 10.89 6.43 9.49
CA CYS A 281 9.50 6.82 9.77
C CYS A 281 9.39 8.29 10.24
N VAL A 282 10.31 8.74 11.10
CA VAL A 282 10.39 10.15 11.53
C VAL A 282 10.75 11.07 10.35
N GLY A 283 11.65 10.64 9.46
CA GLY A 283 11.99 11.39 8.26
C GLY A 283 10.80 11.56 7.33
N ILE A 284 10.01 10.48 7.11
CA ILE A 284 8.79 10.53 6.28
C ILE A 284 7.77 11.50 6.90
N PHE A 285 7.61 11.48 8.23
CA PHE A 285 6.81 12.46 8.96
C PHE A 285 7.26 13.89 8.65
N ILE A 286 8.56 14.17 8.80
CA ILE A 286 9.14 15.51 8.60
C ILE A 286 8.93 15.99 7.15
N ILE A 287 9.19 15.13 6.15
CA ILE A 287 8.97 15.47 4.74
C ILE A 287 7.52 15.83 4.49
N PHE A 288 6.57 15.01 4.97
CA PHE A 288 5.15 15.22 4.72
C PHE A 288 4.63 16.47 5.41
N VAL A 289 5.02 16.70 6.68
CA VAL A 289 4.71 17.93 7.42
C VAL A 289 5.31 19.15 6.72
N GLY A 290 6.56 19.05 6.25
CA GLY A 290 7.23 20.13 5.52
C GLY A 290 6.52 20.48 4.21
N ILE A 291 6.10 19.49 3.43
CA ILE A 291 5.31 19.72 2.21
C ILE A 291 3.97 20.39 2.56
N ALA A 292 3.24 19.90 3.56
CA ALA A 292 1.98 20.48 3.97
C ALA A 292 2.15 21.94 4.47
N ALA A 293 3.19 22.20 5.27
CA ALA A 293 3.45 23.52 5.83
C ALA A 293 3.93 24.55 4.80
N CYS A 294 4.75 24.13 3.82
CA CYS A 294 5.41 25.04 2.88
C CYS A 294 4.72 25.12 1.50
N PHE A 295 4.10 24.03 1.03
CA PHE A 295 3.52 23.91 -0.32
C PHE A 295 2.05 23.52 -0.30
N GLY A 296 1.41 23.45 0.88
CA GLY A 296 0.07 22.90 0.98
C GLY A 296 -1.09 23.88 0.77
N MET A 297 -0.86 25.19 0.83
CA MET A 297 -1.95 26.18 0.81
C MET A 297 -2.68 26.26 -0.54
N GLN A 298 -1.97 26.16 -1.65
CA GLN A 298 -2.50 26.50 -2.97
C GLN A 298 -3.46 25.44 -3.51
N THR A 299 -3.11 24.16 -3.35
CA THR A 299 -3.88 23.01 -3.85
C THR A 299 -4.26 22.01 -2.77
N GLY A 300 -3.83 22.15 -1.52
CA GLY A 300 -4.15 21.20 -0.45
C GLY A 300 -3.25 19.97 -0.41
N PHE A 301 -2.05 20.00 -1.05
CA PHE A 301 -0.98 19.00 -0.97
C PHE A 301 -1.50 17.55 -1.08
N ALA A 302 -2.18 17.20 -2.17
CA ALA A 302 -2.72 15.85 -2.24
C ALA A 302 -1.57 14.81 -2.26
N VAL A 303 -0.56 15.04 -3.09
CA VAL A 303 0.69 14.28 -3.34
C VAL A 303 0.51 12.75 -3.45
N ASN A 304 -0.73 12.31 -3.58
CA ASN A 304 -1.18 10.94 -3.45
C ASN A 304 -2.56 10.79 -4.14
N PRO A 305 -2.61 10.11 -5.29
CA PRO A 305 -3.85 9.93 -6.05
C PRO A 305 -4.97 9.25 -5.25
N ALA A 306 -4.67 8.25 -4.40
CA ALA A 306 -5.69 7.55 -3.62
C ALA A 306 -6.27 8.40 -2.50
N ARG A 307 -5.41 9.19 -1.81
CA ARG A 307 -5.78 10.11 -0.73
C ARG A 307 -6.70 11.23 -1.19
N ASP A 308 -6.74 11.54 -2.49
CA ASP A 308 -7.66 12.53 -3.05
C ASP A 308 -8.87 11.88 -3.73
N LEU A 309 -8.64 10.91 -4.63
CA LEU A 309 -9.71 10.25 -5.38
C LEU A 309 -10.68 9.49 -4.47
N GLY A 310 -10.17 8.78 -3.45
CA GLY A 310 -11.01 8.01 -2.53
C GLY A 310 -12.01 8.88 -1.76
N PRO A 311 -11.57 9.93 -1.05
CA PRO A 311 -12.48 10.84 -0.37
C PRO A 311 -13.44 11.60 -1.31
N ARG A 312 -13.06 11.88 -2.56
CA ARG A 312 -13.99 12.39 -3.59
C ARG A 312 -15.08 11.40 -3.94
N MET A 313 -14.73 10.13 -4.15
CA MET A 313 -15.70 9.08 -4.41
C MET A 313 -16.68 8.95 -3.25
N LEU A 314 -16.17 8.97 -2.02
CA LEU A 314 -17.04 9.00 -0.84
C LEU A 314 -17.98 10.19 -0.83
N THR A 315 -17.45 11.42 -0.94
CA THR A 315 -18.28 12.63 -0.88
C THR A 315 -19.34 12.62 -1.97
N ALA A 316 -19.01 12.16 -3.18
CA ALA A 316 -20.01 11.94 -4.23
C ALA A 316 -21.13 10.97 -3.80
N MET A 317 -20.79 9.87 -3.12
CA MET A 317 -21.76 8.87 -2.63
C MET A 317 -22.63 9.37 -1.48
N VAL A 318 -22.13 10.25 -0.60
CA VAL A 318 -22.86 10.69 0.61
C VAL A 318 -23.64 12.00 0.46
N GLY A 319 -23.93 12.39 -0.78
CA GLY A 319 -24.88 13.45 -1.10
C GLY A 319 -24.27 14.73 -1.69
N TYR A 320 -22.95 14.85 -1.80
CA TYR A 320 -22.34 15.99 -2.47
C TYR A 320 -22.51 15.92 -4.00
N GLY A 321 -22.72 14.72 -4.55
CA GLY A 321 -22.94 14.51 -5.98
C GLY A 321 -21.69 14.67 -6.84
N ARG A 322 -21.87 14.70 -8.17
CA ARG A 322 -20.75 14.66 -9.14
C ARG A 322 -19.90 15.92 -9.17
N GLN A 323 -20.37 17.02 -8.57
CA GLN A 323 -19.67 18.31 -8.55
C GLN A 323 -18.30 18.26 -7.87
N VAL A 324 -18.05 17.28 -6.99
CA VAL A 324 -16.73 17.06 -6.36
C VAL A 324 -15.64 16.66 -7.35
N PHE A 325 -16.02 16.21 -8.55
CA PHE A 325 -15.13 15.93 -9.68
C PHE A 325 -15.11 17.07 -10.71
N THR A 326 -16.02 18.03 -10.60
CA THR A 326 -16.09 19.19 -11.49
C THR A 326 -15.89 20.46 -10.68
N LEU A 327 -14.71 20.59 -10.07
CA LEU A 327 -14.32 21.81 -9.38
C LEU A 327 -13.90 22.85 -10.42
N ARG A 328 -14.51 24.04 -10.36
CA ARG A 328 -14.46 25.22 -11.25
C ARG A 328 -15.68 25.34 -12.17
N HIS A 329 -16.47 26.40 -11.96
CA HIS A 329 -17.44 26.88 -12.93
C HIS A 329 -16.68 27.31 -14.19
N ALA A 330 -16.96 26.64 -15.29
CA ALA A 330 -16.35 26.95 -16.56
C ALA A 330 -16.82 28.33 -17.03
N THR A 331 -15.88 29.26 -17.24
CA THR A 331 -16.07 30.33 -18.22
C THR A 331 -16.27 29.70 -19.61
N PRO A 332 -17.18 30.23 -20.45
CA PRO A 332 -17.86 29.47 -21.50
C PRO A 332 -17.04 29.05 -22.73
N VAL A 333 -15.70 29.17 -22.75
CA VAL A 333 -14.92 29.02 -23.99
C VAL A 333 -13.90 27.85 -24.00
N LEU A 334 -13.59 27.20 -22.87
CA LEU A 334 -12.80 25.95 -22.87
C LEU A 334 -13.27 25.02 -21.75
N THR A 335 -14.10 24.03 -22.05
CA THR A 335 -15.07 23.50 -21.06
C THR A 335 -14.90 22.03 -20.66
N VAL A 336 -13.87 21.30 -21.11
CA VAL A 336 -13.75 19.86 -20.78
C VAL A 336 -12.51 19.54 -19.95
N LEU A 337 -11.34 20.10 -20.30
CA LEU A 337 -10.12 19.92 -19.50
C LEU A 337 -10.08 20.83 -18.26
N HIS A 338 -10.74 21.99 -18.31
CA HIS A 338 -10.70 22.98 -17.22
C HIS A 338 -11.51 22.61 -15.98
N SER A 339 -12.46 21.69 -16.09
CA SER A 339 -13.29 21.24 -14.97
C SER A 339 -12.78 19.97 -14.30
N GLN A 340 -11.69 19.35 -14.81
CA GLN A 340 -11.18 18.06 -14.34
C GLN A 340 -10.00 18.23 -13.35
N TYR A 341 -10.12 19.15 -12.39
CA TYR A 341 -9.07 19.42 -11.39
C TYR A 341 -8.54 18.14 -10.75
N TRP A 342 -9.45 17.25 -10.32
CA TRP A 342 -9.12 15.97 -9.66
C TRP A 342 -8.22 15.06 -10.49
N LEU A 343 -8.31 15.11 -11.82
CA LEU A 343 -7.51 14.26 -12.70
C LEU A 343 -6.17 14.93 -12.98
N TRP A 344 -6.20 16.19 -13.40
CA TRP A 344 -5.01 16.88 -13.86
C TRP A 344 -4.02 17.17 -12.73
N SER A 345 -4.52 17.64 -11.58
CA SER A 345 -3.67 18.05 -10.46
C SER A 345 -3.29 16.84 -9.58
N PRO A 346 -4.15 16.32 -8.70
CA PRO A 346 -3.74 15.32 -7.70
C PRO A 346 -3.45 13.93 -8.25
N VAL A 347 -3.91 13.60 -9.47
CA VAL A 347 -3.59 12.31 -10.11
C VAL A 347 -2.38 12.45 -11.03
N VAL A 348 -2.49 13.20 -12.13
CA VAL A 348 -1.41 13.31 -13.14
C VAL A 348 -0.20 14.07 -12.59
N GLY A 349 -0.42 15.19 -11.88
CA GLY A 349 0.66 15.93 -11.21
C GLY A 349 1.43 15.06 -10.22
N SER A 350 0.73 14.28 -9.39
CA SER A 350 1.37 13.34 -8.45
C SER A 350 2.18 12.26 -9.15
N PHE A 351 1.61 11.57 -10.15
CA PHE A 351 2.33 10.52 -10.85
C PHE A 351 3.59 11.05 -11.54
N THR A 352 3.48 12.17 -12.26
CA THR A 352 4.61 12.78 -12.97
C THR A 352 5.66 13.33 -12.00
N GLY A 353 5.24 14.00 -10.93
CA GLY A 353 6.12 14.49 -9.87
C GLY A 353 6.91 13.37 -9.22
N ALA A 354 6.25 12.25 -8.88
CA ALA A 354 6.91 11.08 -8.31
C ALA A 354 8.02 10.52 -9.23
N GLN A 355 7.75 10.39 -10.54
CA GLN A 355 8.75 9.91 -11.50
C GLN A 355 9.95 10.86 -11.57
N VAL A 356 9.70 12.17 -11.68
CA VAL A 356 10.78 13.17 -11.80
C VAL A 356 11.58 13.28 -10.50
N GLY A 357 10.93 13.28 -9.34
CA GLY A 357 11.61 13.29 -8.04
C GLY A 357 12.54 12.08 -7.87
N THR A 358 12.08 10.88 -8.27
CA THR A 358 12.92 9.69 -8.28
C THR A 358 14.07 9.78 -9.28
N MET A 359 13.80 10.22 -10.51
CA MET A 359 14.81 10.39 -11.55
C MET A 359 15.91 11.36 -11.11
N LEU A 360 15.55 12.51 -10.53
CA LEU A 360 16.51 13.49 -10.02
C LEU A 360 17.38 12.93 -8.90
N TYR A 361 16.78 12.16 -7.97
CA TYR A 361 17.56 11.49 -6.94
C TYR A 361 18.55 10.49 -7.55
N ASP A 362 18.12 9.72 -8.55
CA ASP A 362 18.96 8.73 -9.22
C ASP A 362 20.12 9.33 -10.01
N ILE A 363 19.87 10.41 -10.75
CA ILE A 363 20.89 11.09 -11.56
C ILE A 363 21.98 11.71 -10.66
N PHE A 364 21.57 12.42 -9.61
CA PHE A 364 22.49 13.31 -8.90
C PHE A 364 23.05 12.71 -7.62
N LEU A 365 22.29 11.87 -6.93
CA LEU A 365 22.66 11.43 -5.58
C LEU A 365 22.84 9.92 -5.49
N TYR A 366 21.96 9.11 -6.08
CA TYR A 366 21.96 7.67 -5.84
C TYR A 366 23.15 6.95 -6.49
N SER A 367 23.87 6.17 -5.68
CA SER A 367 25.02 5.40 -6.15
C SER A 367 24.87 3.89 -6.02
N GLY A 368 23.65 3.39 -5.82
CA GLY A 368 23.37 1.96 -5.68
C GLY A 368 23.01 1.28 -7.02
N ASP A 369 23.03 -0.04 -7.00
CA ASP A 369 22.89 -0.88 -8.20
C ASP A 369 21.45 -1.02 -8.70
N GLN A 370 20.48 -0.51 -7.93
CA GLN A 370 19.05 -0.55 -8.27
C GLN A 370 18.64 0.59 -9.21
N SER A 371 19.56 1.49 -9.58
CA SER A 371 19.25 2.63 -10.45
C SER A 371 19.16 2.20 -11.89
N ILE A 372 18.07 2.55 -12.57
CA ILE A 372 17.95 2.34 -14.02
C ILE A 372 18.84 3.30 -14.81
N VAL A 373 19.08 4.51 -14.29
CA VAL A 373 19.86 5.55 -14.95
C VAL A 373 21.30 5.10 -15.23
N ARG A 374 21.87 4.22 -14.40
CA ARG A 374 23.23 3.70 -14.60
C ARG A 374 23.37 2.77 -15.81
N TYR A 375 22.27 2.24 -16.31
CA TYR A 375 22.24 1.30 -17.44
C TYR A 375 21.73 1.97 -18.73
N LEU A 376 21.43 3.26 -18.68
CA LEU A 376 21.10 4.13 -19.83
C LEU A 376 22.32 4.96 -20.20
#